data_AF-A0AAN6IJQ6-F1
#
_entry.id   AF-A0AAN6IJQ6-F1
#
_cell.length_a   1.000
_cell.length_b   1.000
_cell.length_c   1.000
_cell.angle_alpha   90.00
_cell.angle_beta   90.00
_cell.angle_gamma   90.00
#
_symmetry.space_group_name_H-M   'P 1'
#
loop_
_entity.id
_entity.type
_entity.pdbx_description
1 polymer ?
#
loop_
_entity_poly.entity_id
_entity_poly.type
_entity_poly.pdbx_seq_one_letter_code
_entity_poly.pdbx_strand_id
1 'polypeptide(L)'
;VRRQLLRLYGTVLPTLEPRELAPFVPLAVIFTCSAMTHILDDIRADAVKFLDLLADAAPATVAQFAPRVLPSFFSLLETSTAAADGARTEANARTALLSQGRRLAILRSCHKFLCVFTRPLVPSSDALAFMAPPPAPPVACTEQLFFPDTTAPFAALNLFGEADAGSSPDADAATDTAGAVRAQSTAALDRLFPFLQATWIESAAIFAGGNISADDSLQLCSLTLQTLQVLWRAVYANAVPPHETRLIGFLRQCSTFFPFGKDYSGDTAVEDALLALNTRVCELAALVQLGTEVDSNVDALASSDVNSSSEAKPSSDVGLVRVFKRATRFMLQTLGHKQTRLVRHEQFGELLAVAWQLARGGGRSDAEQLLTAVMYYAGVCPLASPSKTLAIRFLTCIIDAQWTRVPEPGALDVGSTQLAALTSAWVLQLPKL
;
A
#
# COMPACT_ATOMS: atom_id res chain seq x y z
N VAL A 1 3.00 14.94 33.60
CA VAL A 1 4.30 14.59 32.98
C VAL A 1 4.15 14.06 31.54
N ARG A 2 3.68 12.84 31.27
CA ARG A 2 3.67 12.27 29.88
C ARG A 2 3.01 13.17 28.82
N ARG A 3 1.86 13.77 29.11
CA ARG A 3 1.19 14.73 28.19
C ARG A 3 2.04 15.97 27.90
N GLN A 4 2.77 16.48 28.89
CA GLN A 4 3.68 17.63 28.70
C GLN A 4 4.90 17.21 27.87
N LEU A 5 5.41 16.00 28.09
CA LEU A 5 6.52 15.45 27.30
C LEU A 5 6.09 15.21 25.84
N LEU A 6 4.88 14.70 25.58
CA LEU A 6 4.33 14.60 24.22
C LEU A 6 4.26 15.96 23.52
N ARG A 7 3.82 17.01 24.23
CA ARG A 7 3.78 18.38 23.69
C ARG A 7 5.18 18.92 23.39
N LEU A 8 6.13 18.69 24.30
CA LEU A 8 7.52 19.07 24.12
C LEU A 8 8.10 18.37 22.88
N TYR A 9 7.94 17.05 22.77
CA TYR A 9 8.46 16.27 21.65
C TYR A 9 7.82 16.68 20.32
N GLY A 10 6.50 16.92 20.31
CA GLY A 10 5.81 17.42 19.12
C GLY A 10 6.26 18.81 18.67
N THR A 11 6.89 19.59 19.56
CA THR A 11 7.42 20.93 19.24
C THR A 11 8.90 20.88 18.88
N VAL A 12 9.69 20.08 19.60
CA VAL A 12 11.16 20.06 19.50
C VAL A 12 11.66 19.09 18.42
N LEU A 13 11.07 17.89 18.29
CA LEU A 13 11.56 16.91 17.32
C LEU A 13 11.53 17.42 15.87
N PRO A 14 10.49 18.16 15.42
CA PRO A 14 10.47 18.70 14.06
C PRO A 14 11.52 19.78 13.77
N THR A 15 12.11 20.39 14.81
CA THR A 15 13.13 21.45 14.67
C THR A 15 14.55 20.91 14.66
N LEU A 16 14.76 19.64 15.02
CA LEU A 16 16.06 19.00 15.06
C LEU A 16 16.39 18.38 13.71
N GLU A 17 17.64 18.44 13.30
CA GLU A 17 18.06 17.71 12.12
C GLU A 17 18.07 16.19 12.42
N PRO A 18 17.68 15.33 11.45
CA PRO A 18 17.70 13.88 11.65
C PRO A 18 19.06 13.34 12.15
N ARG A 19 20.16 14.01 11.77
CA ARG A 19 21.53 13.69 12.20
C ARG A 19 21.76 13.90 13.69
N GLU A 20 21.20 14.98 14.26
CA GLU A 20 21.31 15.33 15.68
C GLU A 20 20.46 14.39 16.54
N LEU A 21 19.31 13.95 16.00
CA LEU A 21 18.40 13.05 16.69
C LEU A 21 18.89 11.60 16.70
N ALA A 22 19.56 11.17 15.61
CA ALA A 22 20.02 9.80 15.38
C ALA A 22 20.62 9.07 16.60
N PRO A 23 21.56 9.65 17.38
CA PRO A 23 22.15 8.95 18.54
C PRO A 23 21.16 8.65 19.67
N PHE A 24 20.04 9.37 19.75
CA PHE A 24 19.05 9.22 20.84
C PHE A 24 17.86 8.33 20.45
N VAL A 25 17.60 8.15 19.15
CA VAL A 25 16.47 7.35 18.64
C VAL A 25 16.47 5.92 19.19
N PRO A 26 17.59 5.16 19.22
CA PRO A 26 17.57 3.79 19.71
C PRO A 26 17.03 3.68 21.14
N LEU A 27 17.50 4.56 22.03
CA LEU A 27 17.07 4.59 23.42
C LEU A 27 15.59 4.98 23.55
N ALA A 28 15.16 5.99 22.80
CA ALA A 28 13.77 6.44 22.78
C ALA A 28 12.81 5.34 22.28
N VAL A 29 13.20 4.61 21.24
CA VAL A 29 12.41 3.49 20.70
C VAL A 29 12.34 2.34 21.71
N ILE A 30 13.44 1.98 22.38
CA ILE A 30 13.44 0.92 23.40
C ILE A 30 12.49 1.25 24.56
N PHE A 31 12.55 2.47 25.11
CA PHE A 31 11.63 2.89 26.17
C PHE A 31 10.17 2.92 25.68
N THR A 32 9.96 3.31 24.43
CA THR A 32 8.62 3.33 23.83
C THR A 32 8.07 1.91 23.66
N CYS A 33 8.86 0.95 23.17
CA CYS A 33 8.49 -0.46 23.08
C CYS A 33 8.18 -1.06 24.46
N SER A 34 9.00 -0.77 25.46
CA SER A 34 8.73 -1.19 26.85
C SER A 34 7.40 -0.63 27.35
N ALA A 35 7.12 0.65 27.10
CA ALA A 35 5.87 1.30 27.46
C ALA A 35 4.65 0.75 26.69
N MET A 36 4.80 0.32 25.43
CA MET A 36 3.74 -0.36 24.66
C MET A 36 3.34 -1.71 25.28
N THR A 37 4.26 -2.38 25.97
CA THR A 37 4.00 -3.64 26.69
C THR A 37 3.59 -3.45 28.16
N HIS A 38 3.43 -2.21 28.62
CA HIS A 38 3.13 -1.92 30.02
C HIS A 38 1.74 -2.45 30.44
N ILE A 39 1.58 -2.85 31.70
CA ILE A 39 0.32 -3.35 32.25
C ILE A 39 -0.81 -2.30 32.32
N LEU A 40 -0.49 -1.02 32.12
CA LEU A 40 -1.43 0.10 32.26
C LEU A 40 -1.79 0.64 30.89
N ASP A 41 -3.08 0.60 30.57
CA ASP A 41 -3.64 1.02 29.28
C ASP A 41 -3.26 2.45 28.86
N ASP A 42 -3.31 3.39 29.79
CA ASP A 42 -2.98 4.79 29.51
C ASP A 42 -1.51 4.98 29.14
N ILE A 43 -0.62 4.13 29.67
CA ILE A 43 0.80 4.16 29.33
C ILE A 43 0.99 3.60 27.92
N ARG A 44 0.33 2.47 27.60
CA ARG A 44 0.35 1.88 26.26
C ARG A 44 -0.16 2.85 25.19
N ALA A 45 -1.28 3.52 25.47
CA ALA A 45 -1.88 4.48 24.56
C ALA A 45 -1.01 5.73 24.32
N ASP A 46 -0.29 6.21 25.34
CA ASP A 46 0.66 7.32 25.18
C ASP A 46 1.94 6.88 24.45
N ALA A 47 2.41 5.64 24.66
CA ALA A 47 3.60 5.10 24.01
C ALA A 47 3.45 5.06 22.48
N VAL A 48 2.28 4.64 21.99
CA VAL A 48 1.94 4.66 20.56
C VAL A 48 2.11 6.08 19.96
N LYS A 49 1.69 7.12 20.68
CA LYS A 49 1.85 8.52 20.24
C LYS A 49 3.31 8.97 20.22
N PHE A 50 4.12 8.53 21.18
CA PHE A 50 5.56 8.80 21.17
C PHE A 50 6.24 8.15 19.96
N LEU A 51 5.87 6.91 19.64
CA LEU A 51 6.38 6.22 18.47
C LEU A 51 6.00 6.96 17.17
N ASP A 52 4.77 7.45 17.08
CA ASP A 52 4.32 8.25 15.93
C ASP A 52 5.17 9.51 15.74
N LEU A 53 5.54 10.20 16.83
CA LEU A 53 6.40 11.40 16.77
C LEU A 53 7.83 11.05 16.36
N LEU A 54 8.38 9.93 16.87
CA LEU A 54 9.70 9.45 16.49
C LEU A 54 9.74 9.04 15.02
N ALA A 55 8.68 8.37 14.53
CA ALA A 55 8.56 7.95 13.14
C ALA A 55 8.48 9.13 12.17
N ASP A 56 7.89 10.26 12.58
CA ASP A 56 7.89 11.50 11.79
C ASP A 56 9.27 12.16 11.77
N ALA A 57 9.97 12.19 12.91
CA ALA A 57 11.23 12.91 13.05
C ALA A 57 12.45 12.17 12.48
N ALA A 58 12.49 10.84 12.62
CA ALA A 58 13.61 10.01 12.17
C ALA A 58 13.12 8.69 11.53
N PRO A 59 12.38 8.75 10.41
CA PRO A 59 11.73 7.57 9.82
C PRO A 59 12.71 6.45 9.48
N ALA A 60 13.85 6.78 8.88
CA ALA A 60 14.86 5.80 8.48
C ALA A 60 15.48 5.06 9.69
N THR A 61 15.80 5.79 10.76
CA THR A 61 16.38 5.20 11.99
C THR A 61 15.33 4.37 12.74
N VAL A 62 14.10 4.86 12.83
CA VAL A 62 13.00 4.15 13.50
C VAL A 62 12.61 2.86 12.78
N ALA A 63 12.63 2.85 11.44
CA ALA A 63 12.34 1.66 10.63
C ALA A 63 13.26 0.46 10.95
N GLN A 64 14.52 0.71 11.33
CA GLN A 64 15.47 -0.35 11.69
C GLN A 64 15.04 -1.16 12.92
N PHE A 65 14.17 -0.59 13.76
CA PHE A 65 13.64 -1.25 14.97
C PHE A 65 12.34 -2.02 14.71
N ALA A 66 11.91 -2.19 13.46
CA ALA A 66 10.71 -2.95 13.12
C ALA A 66 10.62 -4.34 13.78
N PRO A 67 11.70 -5.14 13.93
CA PRO A 67 11.63 -6.45 14.58
C PRO A 67 11.16 -6.38 16.04
N ARG A 68 11.41 -5.25 16.72
CA ARG A 68 10.98 -5.02 18.11
C ARG A 68 9.64 -4.31 18.19
N VAL A 69 9.37 -3.37 17.28
CA VAL A 69 8.17 -2.53 17.29
C VAL A 69 6.92 -3.29 16.82
N LEU A 70 7.03 -4.07 15.74
CA LEU A 70 5.88 -4.76 15.14
C LEU A 70 5.21 -5.77 16.10
N PRO A 71 5.96 -6.64 16.81
CA PRO A 71 5.35 -7.53 17.80
C PRO A 71 4.56 -6.79 18.89
N SER A 72 5.04 -5.62 19.33
CA SER A 72 4.32 -4.80 20.31
C SER A 72 2.99 -4.29 19.76
N PHE A 73 2.93 -3.84 18.50
CA PHE A 73 1.66 -3.48 17.86
C PHE A 73 0.70 -4.66 17.75
N PHE A 74 1.20 -5.84 17.37
CA PHE A 74 0.36 -7.03 17.22
C PHE A 74 -0.30 -7.41 18.55
N SER A 75 0.48 -7.43 19.63
CA SER A 75 -0.05 -7.68 20.98
C SER A 75 -1.10 -6.64 21.41
N LEU A 76 -0.91 -5.36 21.09
CA LEU A 76 -1.90 -4.31 21.37
C LEU A 76 -3.20 -4.51 20.59
N LEU A 77 -3.10 -4.88 19.31
CA LEU A 77 -4.26 -5.14 18.45
C LEU A 77 -5.04 -6.39 18.90
N GLU A 78 -4.34 -7.49 19.23
CA GLU A 78 -4.92 -8.72 19.76
C GLU A 78 -5.60 -8.50 21.13
N THR A 79 -5.00 -7.70 22.01
CA THR A 79 -5.62 -7.36 23.30
C THR A 79 -6.89 -6.52 23.09
N SER A 80 -6.89 -5.64 22.09
CA SER A 80 -8.06 -4.80 21.78
C SER A 80 -9.26 -5.59 21.26
N THR A 81 -9.04 -6.72 20.56
CA THR A 81 -10.13 -7.60 20.10
C THR A 81 -10.69 -8.45 21.22
N ALA A 82 -9.85 -9.05 22.06
CA ALA A 82 -10.30 -9.88 23.17
C ALA A 82 -11.21 -9.10 24.15
N ALA A 83 -10.89 -7.82 24.38
CA ALA A 83 -11.72 -6.95 25.20
C ALA A 83 -13.10 -6.65 24.58
N ALA A 84 -13.21 -6.66 23.25
CA ALA A 84 -14.49 -6.46 22.55
C ALA A 84 -15.40 -7.70 22.66
N ASP A 85 -14.84 -8.91 22.56
CA ASP A 85 -15.61 -10.16 22.69
C ASP A 85 -16.07 -10.41 24.14
N GLY A 86 -15.25 -10.07 25.13
CA GLY A 86 -15.62 -10.17 26.55
C GLY A 86 -16.70 -9.18 27.01
N ALA A 87 -16.93 -8.10 26.27
CA ALA A 87 -17.97 -7.09 26.56
C ALA A 87 -19.35 -7.44 25.95
N ARG A 88 -19.48 -8.57 25.24
CA ARG A 88 -20.75 -9.05 24.67
C ARG A 88 -21.69 -9.68 25.71
N THR A 89 -21.25 -9.86 26.94
CA THR A 89 -22.15 -10.10 28.08
C THR A 89 -22.81 -8.78 28.49
N GLU A 90 -24.09 -8.67 28.17
CA GLU A 90 -25.11 -7.70 28.59
C GLU A 90 -24.62 -6.55 29.49
N ALA A 91 -24.40 -5.35 28.90
CA ALA A 91 -24.86 -4.05 29.42
C ALA A 91 -24.10 -2.80 28.94
N ASN A 92 -23.17 -2.82 27.97
CA ASN A 92 -22.45 -1.57 27.68
C ASN A 92 -21.93 -1.36 26.24
N ALA A 93 -22.85 -0.95 25.35
CA ALA A 93 -22.52 -0.46 24.00
C ALA A 93 -21.49 0.69 23.99
N ARG A 94 -21.45 1.51 25.06
CA ARG A 94 -20.44 2.58 25.23
C ARG A 94 -19.03 2.03 25.45
N THR A 95 -18.87 0.90 26.13
CA THR A 95 -17.56 0.28 26.37
C THR A 95 -17.04 -0.45 25.13
N ALA A 96 -17.94 -0.98 24.28
CA ALA A 96 -17.61 -1.51 22.96
C ALA A 96 -17.22 -0.41 21.94
N LEU A 97 -17.88 0.76 21.95
CA LEU A 97 -17.49 1.92 21.13
C LEU A 97 -16.12 2.49 21.54
N LEU A 98 -15.84 2.53 22.85
CA LEU A 98 -14.52 2.91 23.37
C LEU A 98 -13.42 1.90 22.96
N SER A 99 -13.75 0.64 22.68
CA SER A 99 -12.77 -0.33 22.13
C SER A 99 -12.52 -0.11 20.64
N GLN A 100 -13.54 0.24 19.83
CA GLN A 100 -13.37 0.55 18.41
C GLN A 100 -12.51 1.80 18.18
N GLY A 101 -12.75 2.89 18.92
CA GLY A 101 -11.93 4.10 18.81
C GLY A 101 -10.47 3.87 19.22
N ARG A 102 -10.22 3.05 20.26
CA ARG A 102 -8.86 2.65 20.66
C ARG A 102 -8.19 1.76 19.62
N ARG A 103 -8.91 0.76 19.09
CA ARG A 103 -8.45 -0.11 18.00
C ARG A 103 -8.09 0.70 16.76
N LEU A 104 -8.93 1.66 16.37
CA LEU A 104 -8.69 2.56 15.26
C LEU A 104 -7.41 3.39 15.48
N ALA A 105 -7.21 3.93 16.69
CA ALA A 105 -6.00 4.70 17.00
C ALA A 105 -4.72 3.83 16.93
N ILE A 106 -4.75 2.62 17.49
CA ILE A 106 -3.61 1.68 17.44
C ILE A 106 -3.33 1.25 16.00
N LEU A 107 -4.37 0.89 15.25
CA LEU A 107 -4.23 0.49 13.85
C LEU A 107 -3.69 1.65 13.00
N ARG A 108 -4.07 2.89 13.30
CA ARG A 108 -3.61 4.07 12.54
C ARG A 108 -2.13 4.31 12.74
N SER A 109 -1.66 4.20 13.97
CA SER A 109 -0.23 4.27 14.29
C SER A 109 0.54 3.07 13.72
N CYS A 110 -0.03 1.86 13.77
CA CYS A 110 0.57 0.67 13.17
C CYS A 110 0.73 0.84 11.64
N HIS A 111 -0.32 1.29 10.95
CA HIS A 111 -0.27 1.62 9.53
C HIS A 111 0.80 2.68 9.23
N LYS A 112 0.84 3.77 10.02
CA LYS A 112 1.85 4.82 9.87
C LYS A 112 3.27 4.26 9.98
N PHE A 113 3.52 3.43 11.00
CA PHE A 113 4.80 2.77 11.18
C PHE A 113 5.13 1.82 10.01
N LEU A 114 4.16 1.05 9.52
CA LEU A 114 4.32 0.19 8.35
C LEU A 114 4.68 0.98 7.09
N CYS A 115 4.08 2.16 6.86
CA CYS A 115 4.47 3.03 5.75
C CYS A 115 5.93 3.51 5.86
N VAL A 116 6.38 3.84 7.07
CA VAL A 116 7.77 4.23 7.32
C VAL A 116 8.73 3.06 7.09
N PHE A 117 8.38 1.89 7.61
CA PHE A 117 9.16 0.66 7.49
C PHE A 117 9.27 0.15 6.05
N THR A 118 8.18 0.17 5.29
CA THR A 118 8.12 -0.35 3.91
C THR A 118 8.58 0.65 2.86
N ARG A 119 8.85 1.91 3.24
CA ARG A 119 9.30 2.98 2.34
C ARG A 119 10.47 2.62 1.40
N PRO A 120 11.47 1.81 1.80
CA PRO A 120 12.55 1.40 0.89
C PRO A 120 12.05 0.51 -0.27
N LEU A 121 10.97 -0.25 -0.07
CA LEU A 121 10.38 -1.14 -1.07
C LEU A 121 9.26 -0.48 -1.87
N VAL A 122 8.47 0.34 -1.19
CA VAL A 122 7.33 1.06 -1.75
C VAL A 122 7.68 2.55 -1.72
N PRO A 123 8.41 3.05 -2.75
CA PRO A 123 8.75 4.46 -2.83
C PRO A 123 7.47 5.30 -2.77
N SER A 124 7.61 6.52 -2.23
CA SER A 124 6.52 7.35 -1.72
C SER A 124 5.33 7.52 -2.67
N SER A 125 4.21 8.01 -2.12
CA SER A 125 2.93 8.35 -2.76
C SER A 125 2.96 9.31 -3.97
N ASP A 126 4.11 9.50 -4.63
CA ASP A 126 4.07 10.00 -6.00
C ASP A 126 3.34 8.93 -6.84
N ALA A 127 2.14 9.30 -7.28
CA ALA A 127 1.25 8.48 -8.06
C ALA A 127 1.95 7.80 -9.24
N LEU A 128 3.01 8.42 -9.78
CA LEU A 128 3.73 7.92 -10.95
C LEU A 128 5.13 7.41 -10.64
N ALA A 129 5.52 7.29 -9.36
CA ALA A 129 6.84 6.76 -8.98
C ALA A 129 7.10 5.36 -9.55
N PHE A 130 6.05 4.55 -9.71
CA PHE A 130 6.16 3.21 -10.30
C PHE A 130 6.58 3.22 -11.78
N MET A 131 6.44 4.37 -12.46
CA MET A 131 6.86 4.55 -13.85
C MET A 131 8.19 5.30 -13.99
N ALA A 132 8.69 5.90 -12.91
CA ALA A 132 9.97 6.56 -12.96
C ALA A 132 11.01 5.53 -13.43
N PRO A 133 11.91 5.91 -14.36
CA PRO A 133 13.02 5.03 -14.72
C PRO A 133 13.73 4.63 -13.42
N PRO A 134 14.22 3.37 -13.31
CA PRO A 134 15.00 2.98 -12.15
C PRO A 134 16.08 4.06 -11.95
N PRO A 135 16.27 4.54 -10.71
CA PRO A 135 17.25 5.60 -10.46
C PRO A 135 18.55 5.13 -11.11
N ALA A 136 19.08 5.94 -12.04
CA ALA A 136 20.36 5.65 -12.64
C ALA A 136 21.31 5.28 -11.50
N PRO A 137 22.05 4.15 -11.59
CA PRO A 137 22.93 3.73 -10.52
C PRO A 137 23.71 4.97 -10.13
N PRO A 138 23.67 5.38 -8.83
CA PRO A 138 24.26 6.64 -8.42
C PRO A 138 25.66 6.64 -9.01
N VAL A 139 25.92 7.58 -9.93
CA VAL A 139 27.26 7.78 -10.46
C VAL A 139 28.04 8.06 -9.19
N ALA A 140 28.77 7.05 -8.71
CA ALA A 140 29.32 7.01 -7.38
C ALA A 140 30.32 8.15 -7.31
N CYS A 141 29.83 9.33 -6.93
CA CYS A 141 30.65 10.47 -6.63
C CYS A 141 31.45 10.01 -5.43
N THR A 142 32.74 9.91 -5.64
CA THR A 142 33.78 9.42 -4.75
C THR A 142 33.78 10.06 -3.35
N GLU A 143 32.94 11.07 -3.09
CA GLU A 143 32.80 11.71 -1.79
C GLU A 143 32.12 10.83 -0.72
N GLN A 144 31.20 9.92 -1.09
CA GLN A 144 30.57 9.01 -0.11
C GLN A 144 31.54 7.97 0.48
N LEU A 145 32.70 7.74 -0.15
CA LEU A 145 33.75 6.87 0.37
C LEU A 145 34.53 7.49 1.52
N PHE A 146 34.51 8.82 1.68
CA PHE A 146 35.35 9.52 2.67
C PHE A 146 34.57 10.09 3.84
N PHE A 147 33.32 10.52 3.66
CA PHE A 147 32.52 11.12 4.73
C PHE A 147 31.11 10.54 4.72
N PRO A 148 30.83 9.50 5.52
CA PRO A 148 29.48 9.01 5.64
C PRO A 148 28.59 10.09 6.28
N ASP A 149 27.43 10.33 5.67
CA ASP A 149 26.45 11.33 6.07
C ASP A 149 25.72 11.02 7.40
N THR A 150 26.18 10.01 8.15
CA THR A 150 25.60 9.53 9.40
C THR A 150 26.56 9.77 10.55
N THR A 151 26.03 10.14 11.72
CA THR A 151 26.81 10.39 12.94
C THR A 151 27.42 9.12 13.53
N ALA A 152 26.95 7.95 13.11
CA ALA A 152 27.41 6.65 13.59
C ALA A 152 27.54 5.62 12.44
N PRO A 153 28.47 5.81 11.48
CA PRO A 153 28.58 4.99 10.27
C PRO A 153 28.87 3.52 10.53
N PHE A 154 29.54 3.23 11.65
CA PHE A 154 29.96 1.88 12.02
C PHE A 154 29.12 1.28 13.14
N ALA A 155 28.02 1.93 13.55
CA ALA A 155 27.16 1.40 14.61
C ALA A 155 26.54 0.04 14.25
N ALA A 156 26.21 -0.16 12.96
CA ALA A 156 25.68 -1.42 12.46
C ALA A 156 26.67 -2.59 12.58
N LEU A 157 27.98 -2.33 12.68
CA LEU A 157 29.01 -3.36 12.88
C LEU A 157 29.04 -3.89 14.32
N ASN A 158 28.39 -3.20 15.26
CA ASN A 158 28.31 -3.59 16.66
C ASN A 158 29.67 -3.91 17.34
N LEU A 159 30.76 -3.28 16.89
CA LEU A 159 32.15 -3.59 17.34
C LEU A 159 32.39 -3.36 18.84
N PHE A 160 31.62 -2.46 19.45
CA PHE A 160 31.75 -2.07 20.85
C PHE A 160 30.52 -2.41 21.69
N GLY A 161 29.53 -3.10 21.11
CA GLY A 161 28.39 -3.61 21.88
C GLY A 161 28.82 -4.85 22.66
N GLU A 162 28.43 -4.95 23.93
CA GLU A 162 28.51 -6.22 24.64
C GLU A 162 27.60 -7.21 23.89
N ALA A 163 28.19 -8.26 23.35
CA ALA A 163 27.46 -9.27 22.60
C ALA A 163 26.39 -9.89 23.50
N ASP A 164 25.13 -9.58 23.21
CA ASP A 164 24.04 -10.45 23.64
C ASP A 164 24.26 -11.76 22.88
N ALA A 165 24.64 -12.82 23.61
CA ALA A 165 25.22 -14.06 23.10
C ALA A 165 24.26 -14.93 22.23
N GLY A 166 23.24 -14.34 21.61
CA GLY A 166 22.18 -15.04 20.88
C GLY A 166 21.95 -14.64 19.42
N SER A 167 22.58 -13.59 18.87
CA SER A 167 22.35 -13.23 17.46
C SER A 167 23.55 -12.52 16.85
N SER A 168 24.44 -13.29 16.22
CA SER A 168 25.45 -12.78 15.28
C SER A 168 24.76 -12.29 14.01
N PRO A 169 24.88 -11.01 13.61
CA PRO A 169 24.54 -10.57 12.27
C PRO A 169 25.76 -10.80 11.37
N ASP A 170 25.64 -11.72 10.42
CA ASP A 170 26.66 -11.93 9.39
C ASP A 170 26.92 -10.62 8.62
N ALA A 171 28.20 -10.22 8.58
CA ALA A 171 28.64 -8.94 8.02
C ALA A 171 28.51 -8.83 6.48
N ASP A 172 28.13 -9.91 5.79
CA ASP A 172 27.80 -9.92 4.35
C ASP A 172 26.35 -9.46 4.05
N ALA A 173 25.55 -9.15 5.08
CA ALA A 173 24.14 -8.76 4.94
C ALA A 173 23.89 -7.30 4.51
N ALA A 174 24.94 -6.51 4.27
CA ALA A 174 24.79 -5.11 3.83
C ALA A 174 24.13 -4.97 2.44
N THR A 175 24.08 -6.03 1.64
CA THR A 175 23.61 -5.99 0.25
C THR A 175 22.14 -6.33 0.02
N ASP A 176 21.35 -6.77 1.02
CA ASP A 176 19.91 -7.05 0.80
C ASP A 176 18.98 -6.53 1.90
N THR A 177 19.09 -5.24 2.21
CA THR A 177 18.13 -4.54 3.08
C THR A 177 16.70 -4.68 2.56
N ALA A 178 16.51 -4.73 1.23
CA ALA A 178 15.21 -4.91 0.59
C ALA A 178 14.62 -6.30 0.89
N GLY A 179 15.41 -7.36 0.77
CA GLY A 179 15.02 -8.73 1.10
C GLY A 179 14.66 -8.89 2.57
N ALA A 180 15.42 -8.27 3.49
CA ALA A 180 15.11 -8.27 4.92
C ALA A 180 13.77 -7.58 5.21
N VAL A 181 13.53 -6.39 4.64
CA VAL A 181 12.24 -5.68 4.78
C VAL A 181 11.10 -6.50 4.19
N ARG A 182 11.32 -7.18 3.07
CA ARG A 182 10.32 -8.05 2.43
C ARG A 182 9.97 -9.24 3.32
N ALA A 183 10.96 -9.98 3.80
CA ALA A 183 10.76 -11.13 4.68
C ALA A 183 10.00 -10.74 5.96
N GLN A 184 10.35 -9.59 6.54
CA GLN A 184 9.65 -9.06 7.70
C GLN A 184 8.23 -8.55 7.36
N SER A 185 8.00 -7.99 6.17
CA SER A 185 6.66 -7.62 5.69
C SER A 185 5.77 -8.85 5.51
N THR A 186 6.32 -9.96 5.00
CA THR A 186 5.62 -11.25 4.91
C THR A 186 5.24 -11.76 6.30
N ALA A 187 6.18 -11.77 7.25
CA ALA A 187 5.89 -12.19 8.62
C ALA A 187 4.85 -11.28 9.31
N ALA A 188 4.89 -9.97 9.04
CA ALA A 188 3.90 -9.02 9.53
C ALA A 188 2.51 -9.28 8.92
N LEU A 189 2.44 -9.54 7.62
CA LEU A 189 1.22 -9.90 6.90
C LEU A 189 0.62 -11.19 7.46
N ASP A 190 1.42 -12.24 7.66
CA ASP A 190 0.99 -13.52 8.21
C ASP A 190 0.28 -13.36 9.56
N ARG A 191 0.82 -12.49 10.41
CA ARG A 191 0.29 -12.25 11.76
C ARG A 191 -0.91 -11.29 11.77
N LEU A 192 -0.86 -10.22 10.99
CA LEU A 192 -1.90 -9.19 10.98
C LEU A 192 -3.12 -9.60 10.17
N PHE A 193 -2.96 -10.41 9.12
CA PHE A 193 -4.04 -10.69 8.17
C PHE A 193 -5.31 -11.23 8.85
N PRO A 194 -5.28 -12.22 9.76
CA PRO A 194 -6.49 -12.70 10.44
C PRO A 194 -7.21 -11.59 11.21
N PHE A 195 -6.46 -10.73 11.90
CA PHE A 195 -7.02 -9.60 12.65
C PHE A 195 -7.64 -8.55 11.71
N LEU A 196 -6.94 -8.21 10.61
CA LEU A 196 -7.42 -7.25 9.60
C LEU A 196 -8.68 -7.78 8.91
N GLN A 197 -8.69 -9.06 8.56
CA GLN A 197 -9.85 -9.72 7.97
C GLN A 197 -11.06 -9.73 8.93
N ALA A 198 -10.87 -10.09 10.19
CA ALA A 198 -11.94 -10.04 11.19
C ALA A 198 -12.46 -8.60 11.39
N THR A 199 -11.56 -7.63 11.49
CA THR A 199 -11.87 -6.21 11.57
C THR A 199 -12.72 -5.75 10.39
N TRP A 200 -12.33 -6.13 9.17
CA TRP A 200 -13.10 -5.82 7.96
C TRP A 200 -14.50 -6.42 8.00
N ILE A 201 -14.65 -7.71 8.34
CA ILE A 201 -15.96 -8.37 8.36
C ILE A 201 -16.90 -7.70 9.36
N GLU A 202 -16.38 -7.32 10.53
CA GLU A 202 -17.13 -6.59 11.56
C GLU A 202 -17.59 -5.20 11.06
N SER A 203 -16.68 -4.43 10.45
CA SER A 203 -16.97 -3.05 10.03
C SER A 203 -17.70 -2.95 8.69
N ALA A 204 -17.59 -3.95 7.81
CA ALA A 204 -18.21 -3.96 6.47
C ALA A 204 -19.74 -4.06 6.50
N ALA A 205 -20.34 -4.40 7.65
CA ALA A 205 -21.80 -4.43 7.82
C ALA A 205 -22.45 -3.07 7.50
N ILE A 206 -21.72 -1.95 7.61
CA ILE A 206 -22.20 -0.61 7.23
C ILE A 206 -22.66 -0.53 5.75
N PHE A 207 -22.07 -1.34 4.87
CA PHE A 207 -22.40 -1.30 3.44
C PHE A 207 -23.72 -2.02 3.13
N ALA A 208 -24.26 -2.83 4.04
CA ALA A 208 -25.54 -3.50 3.86
C ALA A 208 -26.74 -2.59 4.19
N GLY A 209 -26.55 -1.57 5.04
CA GLY A 209 -27.63 -0.77 5.63
C GLY A 209 -28.13 0.43 4.81
N GLY A 210 -27.56 0.71 3.64
CA GLY A 210 -27.92 1.84 2.77
C GLY A 210 -27.52 3.24 3.29
N ASN A 211 -27.55 3.45 4.60
CA ASN A 211 -27.13 4.70 5.25
C ASN A 211 -25.65 4.65 5.63
N ILE A 212 -24.78 5.10 4.72
CA ILE A 212 -23.33 5.18 4.97
C ILE A 212 -23.00 6.57 5.55
N SER A 213 -22.53 6.59 6.79
CA SER A 213 -22.03 7.78 7.49
C SER A 213 -20.51 7.73 7.65
N ALA A 214 -19.90 8.90 7.89
CA ALA A 214 -18.47 9.06 8.16
C ALA A 214 -18.09 8.61 9.59
N ASP A 215 -18.44 7.37 9.94
CA ASP A 215 -18.25 6.82 11.28
C ASP A 215 -16.94 6.04 11.41
N ASP A 216 -16.59 5.66 12.64
CA ASP A 216 -15.39 4.87 12.96
C ASP A 216 -15.34 3.55 12.16
N SER A 217 -16.48 2.94 11.85
CA SER A 217 -16.56 1.74 11.02
C SER A 217 -16.05 1.95 9.59
N LEU A 218 -16.40 3.09 8.96
CA LEU A 218 -15.91 3.40 7.62
C LEU A 218 -14.40 3.68 7.65
N GLN A 219 -13.94 4.37 8.70
CA GLN A 219 -12.50 4.61 8.92
C GLN A 219 -11.74 3.30 9.16
N LEU A 220 -12.30 2.36 9.92
CA LEU A 220 -11.74 1.03 10.14
C LEU A 220 -11.66 0.23 8.83
N CYS A 221 -12.71 0.22 8.01
CA CYS A 221 -12.69 -0.39 6.68
C CYS A 221 -11.56 0.20 5.82
N SER A 222 -11.47 1.53 5.77
CA SER A 222 -10.47 2.26 4.98
C SER A 222 -9.05 1.90 5.42
N LEU A 223 -8.79 2.01 6.72
CA LEU A 223 -7.47 1.77 7.29
C LEU A 223 -7.04 0.31 7.18
N THR A 224 -7.99 -0.63 7.26
CA THR A 224 -7.73 -2.06 7.06
C THR A 224 -7.26 -2.34 5.65
N LEU A 225 -7.95 -1.81 4.64
CA LEU A 225 -7.54 -1.95 3.24
C LEU A 225 -6.20 -1.26 2.96
N GLN A 226 -5.98 -0.07 3.49
CA GLN A 226 -4.70 0.64 3.38
C GLN A 226 -3.55 -0.19 3.97
N THR A 227 -3.74 -0.77 5.16
CA THR A 227 -2.74 -1.61 5.82
C THR A 227 -2.44 -2.87 5.02
N LEU A 228 -3.47 -3.57 4.55
CA LEU A 228 -3.29 -4.74 3.69
C LEU A 228 -2.52 -4.37 2.43
N GLN A 229 -2.91 -3.31 1.76
CA GLN A 229 -2.27 -2.87 0.53
C GLN A 229 -0.80 -2.51 0.71
N VAL A 230 -0.43 -1.79 1.78
CA VAL A 230 0.97 -1.45 2.07
C VAL A 230 1.79 -2.73 2.26
N LEU A 231 1.27 -3.69 3.04
CA LEU A 231 1.93 -4.98 3.26
C LEU A 231 2.07 -5.77 1.96
N TRP A 232 1.02 -5.86 1.16
CA TRP A 232 1.05 -6.58 -0.11
C TRP A 232 1.99 -5.97 -1.14
N ARG A 233 2.01 -4.63 -1.25
CA ARG A 233 2.99 -3.93 -2.08
C ARG A 233 4.42 -4.23 -1.64
N ALA A 234 4.66 -4.27 -0.33
CA ALA A 234 5.98 -4.57 0.21
C ALA A 234 6.39 -6.03 -0.04
N VAL A 235 5.47 -6.98 0.16
CA VAL A 235 5.70 -8.41 -0.09
C VAL A 235 5.98 -8.67 -1.59
N TYR A 236 5.23 -8.01 -2.48
CA TYR A 236 5.35 -8.17 -3.92
C TYR A 236 6.34 -7.20 -4.59
N ALA A 237 7.06 -6.37 -3.82
CA ALA A 237 8.05 -5.46 -4.37
C ALA A 237 9.16 -6.24 -5.07
N ASN A 238 9.25 -6.11 -6.41
CA ASN A 238 10.25 -6.76 -7.28
C ASN A 238 10.23 -8.30 -7.27
N ALA A 239 9.16 -8.92 -6.79
CA ALA A 239 9.01 -10.37 -6.75
C ALA A 239 7.73 -10.78 -7.47
N VAL A 240 7.77 -11.95 -8.11
CA VAL A 240 6.56 -12.59 -8.65
C VAL A 240 5.64 -12.91 -7.47
N PRO A 241 4.39 -12.43 -7.47
CA PRO A 241 3.44 -12.76 -6.43
C PRO A 241 3.22 -14.27 -6.39
N PRO A 242 3.55 -15.00 -5.30
CA PRO A 242 3.00 -16.34 -5.14
C PRO A 242 1.47 -16.28 -5.22
N HIS A 243 0.85 -17.28 -5.85
CA HIS A 243 -0.60 -17.41 -5.92
C HIS A 243 -1.20 -17.49 -4.50
N GLU A 244 -1.56 -16.34 -3.93
CA GLU A 244 -1.90 -16.28 -2.53
C GLU A 244 -3.41 -16.36 -2.31
N THR A 245 -3.84 -17.55 -1.89
CA THR A 245 -5.24 -17.90 -1.65
C THR A 245 -5.92 -17.01 -0.62
N ARG A 246 -5.15 -16.45 0.33
CA ARG A 246 -5.64 -15.53 1.37
C ARG A 246 -6.18 -14.23 0.78
N LEU A 247 -5.41 -13.59 -0.10
CA LEU A 247 -5.84 -12.34 -0.75
C LEU A 247 -7.06 -12.58 -1.65
N ILE A 248 -7.07 -13.68 -2.39
CA ILE A 248 -8.21 -14.08 -3.22
C ILE A 248 -9.47 -14.27 -2.37
N GLY A 249 -9.36 -14.97 -1.23
CA GLY A 249 -10.46 -15.15 -0.29
C GLY A 249 -10.99 -13.81 0.25
N PHE A 250 -10.08 -12.90 0.62
CA PHE A 250 -10.43 -11.57 1.10
C PHE A 250 -11.08 -10.69 0.01
N LEU A 251 -10.57 -10.72 -1.23
CA LEU A 251 -11.16 -10.01 -2.36
C LEU A 251 -12.55 -10.53 -2.70
N ARG A 252 -12.80 -11.85 -2.57
CA ARG A 252 -14.14 -12.42 -2.70
C ARG A 252 -15.10 -11.85 -1.65
N GLN A 253 -14.64 -11.67 -0.41
CA GLN A 253 -15.43 -11.01 0.64
C GLN A 253 -15.68 -9.53 0.32
N CYS A 254 -14.68 -8.79 -0.17
CA CYS A 254 -14.89 -7.40 -0.60
C CYS A 254 -15.87 -7.30 -1.77
N SER A 255 -15.88 -8.30 -2.67
CA SER A 255 -16.69 -8.30 -3.89
C SER A 255 -18.20 -8.35 -3.65
N THR A 256 -18.65 -8.71 -2.45
CA THR A 256 -20.08 -8.69 -2.10
C THR A 256 -20.61 -7.26 -1.99
N PHE A 257 -19.76 -6.31 -1.60
CA PHE A 257 -20.11 -4.90 -1.42
C PHE A 257 -19.55 -4.00 -2.52
N PHE A 258 -18.67 -4.51 -3.39
CA PHE A 258 -18.02 -3.74 -4.45
C PHE A 258 -18.94 -3.55 -5.69
N PRO A 259 -19.04 -2.33 -6.26
CA PRO A 259 -18.42 -1.10 -5.78
C PRO A 259 -19.13 -0.54 -4.54
N PHE A 260 -18.34 -0.11 -3.55
CA PHE A 260 -18.85 0.49 -2.33
C PHE A 260 -19.58 1.78 -2.67
N GLY A 261 -20.78 1.95 -2.09
CA GLY A 261 -21.58 3.16 -2.28
C GLY A 261 -22.21 3.32 -3.65
N LYS A 262 -22.45 2.24 -4.40
CA LYS A 262 -23.08 2.28 -5.74
C LYS A 262 -24.31 3.19 -5.81
N ASP A 263 -25.15 3.14 -4.77
CA ASP A 263 -26.39 3.91 -4.69
C ASP A 263 -26.30 5.05 -3.64
N TYR A 264 -25.09 5.31 -3.13
CA TYR A 264 -24.86 6.38 -2.18
C TYR A 264 -24.81 7.73 -2.91
N SER A 265 -25.65 8.65 -2.46
CA SER A 265 -25.59 10.06 -2.85
C SER A 265 -25.68 10.86 -1.56
N GLY A 266 -24.62 11.57 -1.20
CA GLY A 266 -24.54 12.15 0.13
C GLY A 266 -23.36 13.07 0.33
N ASP A 267 -22.69 12.91 1.47
CA ASP A 267 -21.55 13.75 1.80
C ASP A 267 -20.37 13.44 0.87
N THR A 268 -19.82 14.49 0.27
CA THR A 268 -18.62 14.43 -0.57
C THR A 268 -17.44 13.74 0.13
N ALA A 269 -17.29 13.90 1.45
CA ALA A 269 -16.21 13.25 2.20
C ALA A 269 -16.40 11.73 2.29
N VAL A 270 -17.65 11.27 2.44
CA VAL A 270 -17.99 9.84 2.42
C VAL A 270 -17.81 9.29 1.01
N GLU A 271 -18.25 10.01 -0.03
CA GLU A 271 -18.02 9.62 -1.43
C GLU A 271 -16.53 9.49 -1.76
N ASP A 272 -15.70 10.42 -1.28
CA ASP A 272 -14.24 10.37 -1.45
C ASP A 272 -13.61 9.17 -0.74
N ALA A 273 -14.07 8.85 0.48
CA ALA A 273 -13.63 7.67 1.22
C ALA A 273 -14.04 6.37 0.52
N LEU A 274 -15.26 6.30 -0.02
CA LEU A 274 -15.77 5.16 -0.79
C LEU A 274 -15.01 4.97 -2.10
N LEU A 275 -14.68 6.06 -2.81
CA LEU A 275 -13.84 6.01 -4.00
C LEU A 275 -12.43 5.50 -3.67
N ALA A 276 -11.83 5.97 -2.56
CA ALA A 276 -10.53 5.46 -2.11
C ALA A 276 -10.59 3.96 -1.79
N LEU A 277 -11.62 3.51 -1.07
CA LEU A 277 -11.87 2.08 -0.79
C LEU A 277 -11.96 1.25 -2.09
N ASN A 278 -12.76 1.70 -3.04
CA ASN A 278 -12.92 1.03 -4.34
C ASN A 278 -11.60 0.96 -5.10
N THR A 279 -10.82 2.05 -5.08
CA THR A 279 -9.51 2.14 -5.74
C THR A 279 -8.52 1.14 -5.11
N ARG A 280 -8.47 1.04 -3.78
CA ARG A 280 -7.57 0.09 -3.10
C ARG A 280 -7.98 -1.37 -3.35
N VAL A 281 -9.28 -1.69 -3.46
CA VAL A 281 -9.72 -3.04 -3.87
C VAL A 281 -9.33 -3.35 -5.31
N CYS A 282 -9.49 -2.40 -6.23
CA CYS A 282 -9.05 -2.58 -7.62
C CYS A 282 -7.55 -2.82 -7.71
N GLU A 283 -6.77 -2.13 -6.89
CA GLU A 283 -5.34 -2.34 -6.83
C GLU A 283 -4.94 -3.71 -6.30
N LEU A 284 -5.54 -4.14 -5.18
CA LEU A 284 -5.31 -5.49 -4.65
C LEU A 284 -5.69 -6.56 -5.69
N ALA A 285 -6.77 -6.35 -6.45
CA ALA A 285 -7.14 -7.25 -7.55
C ALA A 285 -6.10 -7.25 -8.69
N ALA A 286 -5.54 -6.09 -9.03
CA ALA A 286 -4.48 -5.97 -10.02
C ALA A 286 -3.19 -6.69 -9.58
N LEU A 287 -2.82 -6.56 -8.30
CA LEU A 287 -1.65 -7.25 -7.73
C LEU A 287 -1.77 -8.77 -7.81
N VAL A 288 -2.96 -9.34 -7.51
CA VAL A 288 -3.17 -10.79 -7.63
C VAL A 288 -3.09 -11.23 -9.08
N GLN A 289 -3.73 -10.48 -9.99
CA GLN A 289 -3.75 -10.82 -11.41
C GLN A 289 -2.33 -10.87 -11.99
N LEU A 290 -1.49 -9.90 -11.64
CA LEU A 290 -0.08 -9.87 -12.05
C LEU A 290 0.69 -11.12 -11.60
N GLY A 291 0.32 -11.73 -10.47
CA GLY A 291 0.88 -13.00 -10.01
C GLY A 291 0.51 -14.18 -10.90
N THR A 292 -0.76 -14.27 -11.28
CA THR A 292 -1.28 -15.42 -12.04
C THR A 292 -0.74 -15.54 -13.46
N GLU A 293 -0.38 -14.42 -14.10
CA GLU A 293 0.16 -14.44 -15.46
C GLU A 293 1.58 -15.01 -15.52
N VAL A 294 2.36 -14.84 -14.45
CA VAL A 294 3.72 -15.37 -14.41
C VAL A 294 3.69 -16.89 -14.31
N ASP A 295 2.83 -17.45 -13.45
CA ASP A 295 2.69 -18.90 -13.28
C ASP A 295 2.27 -19.60 -14.60
N SER A 296 1.30 -19.03 -15.33
CA SER A 296 0.84 -19.63 -16.59
C SER A 296 1.91 -19.62 -17.70
N ASN A 297 2.80 -18.63 -17.72
CA ASN A 297 3.93 -18.60 -18.65
C ASN A 297 5.02 -19.61 -18.28
N VAL A 298 5.30 -19.81 -16.98
CA VAL A 298 6.27 -20.82 -16.53
C VAL A 298 5.77 -22.24 -16.87
N ASP A 299 4.49 -22.52 -16.66
CA ASP A 299 3.90 -23.83 -16.98
C ASP A 299 3.83 -24.08 -18.49
N ALA A 300 3.53 -23.06 -19.31
CA ALA A 300 3.54 -23.17 -20.76
C ALA A 300 4.95 -23.48 -21.32
N LEU A 301 5.99 -22.90 -20.72
CA LEU A 301 7.38 -23.20 -21.07
C LEU A 301 7.80 -24.61 -20.63
N ALA A 302 7.34 -25.07 -19.48
CA ALA A 302 7.66 -26.41 -18.97
C ALA A 302 6.90 -27.54 -19.69
N SER A 303 5.72 -27.26 -20.25
CA SER A 303 4.83 -28.25 -20.88
C SER A 303 5.01 -28.42 -22.38
N SER A 304 5.91 -27.65 -23.02
CA SER A 304 6.19 -27.75 -24.46
C SER A 304 6.74 -29.12 -24.93
N ASP A 305 7.17 -30.01 -24.01
CA ASP A 305 7.87 -31.24 -24.39
C ASP A 305 7.10 -32.56 -24.15
N VAL A 306 5.85 -32.57 -23.65
CA VAL A 306 5.15 -33.84 -23.38
C VAL A 306 3.69 -33.82 -23.84
N ASN A 307 3.47 -34.47 -24.99
CA ASN A 307 2.15 -34.90 -25.50
C ASN A 307 1.44 -35.77 -24.44
N SER A 308 0.54 -35.20 -23.64
CA SER A 308 -0.44 -35.99 -22.90
C SER A 308 -1.73 -35.22 -22.65
N SER A 309 -2.82 -35.80 -23.14
CA SER A 309 -4.20 -35.39 -22.92
C SER A 309 -4.56 -35.52 -21.43
N SER A 310 -4.51 -34.42 -20.70
CA SER A 310 -4.94 -34.37 -19.30
C SER A 310 -6.04 -33.33 -19.12
N GLU A 311 -7.18 -33.76 -18.57
CA GLU A 311 -8.36 -32.95 -18.26
C GLU A 311 -8.00 -31.81 -17.28
N ALA A 312 -7.94 -30.58 -17.80
CA ALA A 312 -7.69 -29.38 -17.01
C ALA A 312 -8.84 -29.14 -16.01
N LYS A 313 -8.53 -29.14 -14.71
CA LYS A 313 -9.46 -28.95 -13.60
C LYS A 313 -9.74 -27.44 -13.41
N PRO A 314 -10.95 -26.92 -13.71
CA PRO A 314 -11.16 -25.47 -13.89
C PRO A 314 -11.75 -24.71 -12.67
N SER A 315 -11.52 -25.13 -11.42
CA SER A 315 -12.40 -24.70 -10.32
C SER A 315 -11.96 -23.50 -9.46
N SER A 316 -10.69 -23.09 -9.43
CA SER A 316 -10.23 -21.98 -8.55
C SER A 316 -10.29 -20.59 -9.19
N ASP A 317 -10.08 -20.48 -10.50
CA ASP A 317 -9.73 -19.20 -11.14
C ASP A 317 -10.93 -18.36 -11.56
N VAL A 318 -12.09 -18.99 -11.73
CA VAL A 318 -13.33 -18.32 -12.19
C VAL A 318 -13.73 -17.17 -11.25
N GLY A 319 -13.44 -17.29 -9.95
CA GLY A 319 -13.72 -16.23 -8.98
C GLY A 319 -12.87 -14.99 -9.17
N LEU A 320 -11.56 -15.17 -9.43
CA LEU A 320 -10.61 -14.07 -9.57
C LEU A 320 -10.92 -13.25 -10.83
N VAL A 321 -11.13 -13.93 -11.96
CA VAL A 321 -11.47 -13.30 -13.25
C VAL A 321 -12.73 -12.43 -13.11
N ARG A 322 -13.70 -12.83 -12.28
CA ARG A 322 -14.90 -12.02 -12.02
C ARG A 322 -14.59 -10.76 -11.21
N VAL A 323 -13.74 -10.85 -10.18
CA VAL A 323 -13.33 -9.69 -9.37
C VAL A 323 -12.55 -8.71 -10.25
N PHE A 324 -11.59 -9.20 -11.02
CA PHE A 324 -10.80 -8.39 -11.94
C PHE A 324 -11.69 -7.68 -12.97
N LYS A 325 -12.59 -8.40 -13.66
CA LYS A 325 -13.55 -7.79 -14.60
C LYS A 325 -14.45 -6.74 -13.96
N ARG A 326 -14.83 -6.91 -12.69
CA ARG A 326 -15.59 -5.89 -11.93
C ARG A 326 -14.73 -4.67 -11.65
N ALA A 327 -13.47 -4.85 -11.24
CA ALA A 327 -12.51 -3.77 -11.01
C ALA A 327 -12.26 -2.96 -12.30
N THR A 328 -11.98 -3.63 -13.42
CA THR A 328 -11.82 -3.00 -14.74
C THR A 328 -13.06 -2.22 -15.14
N ARG A 329 -14.26 -2.81 -15.00
CA ARG A 329 -15.51 -2.11 -15.31
C ARG A 329 -15.72 -0.88 -14.42
N PHE A 330 -15.42 -0.99 -13.13
CA PHE A 330 -15.49 0.14 -12.22
C PHE A 330 -14.54 1.26 -12.67
N MET A 331 -13.28 0.94 -12.98
CA MET A 331 -12.32 1.93 -13.48
C MET A 331 -12.78 2.60 -14.79
N LEU A 332 -13.33 1.82 -15.72
CA LEU A 332 -13.90 2.36 -16.96
C LEU A 332 -15.11 3.26 -16.71
N GLN A 333 -15.94 2.97 -15.71
CA GLN A 333 -17.06 3.84 -15.33
C GLN A 333 -16.58 5.12 -14.63
N THR A 334 -15.55 5.00 -13.80
CA THR A 334 -14.95 6.09 -13.02
C THR A 334 -14.02 6.98 -13.85
N LEU A 335 -13.59 6.56 -15.03
CA LEU A 335 -12.78 7.38 -15.95
C LEU A 335 -13.51 7.69 -17.27
N GLY A 336 -14.58 6.97 -17.58
CA GLY A 336 -15.22 6.98 -18.89
C GLY A 336 -16.25 8.07 -19.14
N HIS A 337 -16.88 7.99 -20.32
CA HIS A 337 -17.67 9.05 -20.94
C HIS A 337 -18.95 9.45 -20.20
N LYS A 338 -19.40 8.63 -19.24
CA LYS A 338 -20.65 8.85 -18.51
C LYS A 338 -20.46 9.61 -17.19
N GLN A 339 -19.22 9.95 -16.85
CA GLN A 339 -18.96 10.60 -15.59
C GLN A 339 -19.24 12.10 -15.69
N THR A 340 -20.15 12.59 -14.85
CA THR A 340 -20.46 14.02 -14.72
C THR A 340 -19.55 14.73 -13.73
N ARG A 341 -18.86 13.98 -12.86
CA ARG A 341 -18.08 14.51 -11.74
C ARG A 341 -16.58 14.39 -12.00
N LEU A 342 -15.87 15.51 -11.90
CA LEU A 342 -14.42 15.55 -11.93
C LEU A 342 -13.86 14.98 -10.63
N VAL A 343 -13.10 13.89 -10.75
CA VAL A 343 -12.28 13.31 -9.66
C VAL A 343 -11.22 14.32 -9.17
N ARG A 344 -10.94 14.33 -7.86
CA ARG A 344 -9.87 15.17 -7.30
C ARG A 344 -8.50 14.72 -7.81
N HIS A 345 -7.56 15.65 -7.92
CA HIS A 345 -6.25 15.38 -8.50
C HIS A 345 -5.46 14.27 -7.77
N GLU A 346 -5.52 14.22 -6.44
CA GLU A 346 -4.86 13.19 -5.62
C GLU A 346 -5.43 11.79 -5.91
N GLN A 347 -6.76 11.68 -5.92
CA GLN A 347 -7.49 10.45 -6.25
C GLN A 347 -7.21 10.02 -7.69
N PHE A 348 -7.13 10.97 -8.63
CA PHE A 348 -6.82 10.69 -10.02
C PHE A 348 -5.42 10.08 -10.16
N GLY A 349 -4.44 10.57 -9.41
CA GLY A 349 -3.12 9.95 -9.33
C GLY A 349 -3.18 8.48 -8.90
N GLU A 350 -3.92 8.16 -7.84
CA GLU A 350 -4.12 6.77 -7.40
C GLU A 350 -4.82 5.92 -8.48
N LEU A 351 -5.86 6.46 -9.12
CA LEU A 351 -6.60 5.78 -10.19
C LEU A 351 -5.70 5.48 -11.39
N LEU A 352 -4.78 6.37 -11.76
CA LEU A 352 -3.83 6.12 -12.86
C LEU A 352 -2.91 4.95 -12.56
N ALA A 353 -2.38 4.87 -11.34
CA ALA A 353 -1.54 3.75 -10.91
C ALA A 353 -2.29 2.43 -10.99
N VAL A 354 -3.53 2.39 -10.50
CA VAL A 354 -4.38 1.20 -10.54
C VAL A 354 -4.79 0.84 -11.96
N ALA A 355 -5.18 1.82 -12.78
CA ALA A 355 -5.55 1.61 -14.18
C ALA A 355 -4.40 0.99 -14.97
N TRP A 356 -3.16 1.44 -14.72
CA TRP A 356 -1.97 0.86 -15.32
C TRP A 356 -1.72 -0.57 -14.87
N GLN A 357 -1.82 -0.85 -13.57
CA GLN A 357 -1.64 -2.21 -13.06
C GLN A 357 -2.69 -3.17 -13.63
N LEU A 358 -3.95 -2.75 -13.71
CA LEU A 358 -5.02 -3.52 -14.34
C LEU A 358 -4.79 -3.69 -15.85
N ALA A 359 -4.30 -2.67 -16.54
CA ALA A 359 -3.98 -2.77 -17.96
C ALA A 359 -2.83 -3.77 -18.22
N ARG A 360 -1.88 -3.89 -17.30
CA ARG A 360 -0.78 -4.86 -17.41
C ARG A 360 -1.20 -6.31 -17.19
N GLY A 361 -2.05 -6.57 -16.20
CA GLY A 361 -2.54 -7.94 -15.92
C GLY A 361 -3.81 -8.34 -16.68
N GLY A 362 -4.31 -7.46 -17.56
CA GLY A 362 -5.55 -7.66 -18.29
C GLY A 362 -5.32 -8.14 -19.72
N GLY A 363 -6.39 -8.63 -20.36
CA GLY A 363 -6.36 -8.87 -21.80
C GLY A 363 -6.15 -7.56 -22.58
N ARG A 364 -5.54 -7.64 -23.76
CA ARG A 364 -5.25 -6.48 -24.65
C ARG A 364 -6.44 -5.52 -24.81
N SER A 365 -7.65 -6.07 -24.98
CA SER A 365 -8.89 -5.29 -25.11
C SER A 365 -9.20 -4.45 -23.86
N ASP A 366 -9.04 -5.01 -22.66
CA ASP A 366 -9.32 -4.30 -21.41
C ASP A 366 -8.29 -3.17 -21.19
N ALA A 367 -7.02 -3.43 -21.51
CA ALA A 367 -5.96 -2.43 -21.45
C ALA A 367 -6.20 -1.25 -22.42
N GLU A 368 -6.57 -1.54 -23.67
CA GLU A 368 -6.90 -0.51 -24.66
C GLU A 368 -8.10 0.33 -24.22
N GLN A 369 -9.14 -0.30 -23.65
CA GLN A 369 -10.29 0.41 -23.10
C GLN A 369 -9.91 1.31 -21.92
N LEU A 370 -9.08 0.82 -20.99
CA LEU A 370 -8.63 1.58 -19.82
C LEU A 370 -7.80 2.80 -20.25
N LEU A 371 -6.86 2.62 -21.17
CA LEU A 371 -6.04 3.71 -21.70
C LEU A 371 -6.89 4.73 -22.47
N THR A 372 -7.85 4.27 -23.27
CA THR A 372 -8.81 5.15 -23.97
C THR A 372 -9.63 5.96 -22.96
N ALA A 373 -10.09 5.34 -21.86
CA ALA A 373 -10.82 6.04 -20.81
C ALA A 373 -9.95 7.10 -20.10
N VAL A 374 -8.68 6.78 -19.79
CA VAL A 374 -7.72 7.75 -19.22
C VAL A 374 -7.52 8.95 -20.15
N MET A 375 -7.31 8.68 -21.45
CA MET A 375 -7.10 9.74 -22.45
C MET A 375 -8.35 10.60 -22.64
N TYR A 376 -9.53 9.98 -22.63
CA TYR A 376 -10.79 10.70 -22.67
C TYR A 376 -10.96 11.60 -21.45
N TYR A 377 -10.77 11.07 -20.24
CA TYR A 377 -10.82 11.85 -19.00
C TYR A 377 -9.84 13.02 -19.04
N ALA A 378 -8.61 12.78 -19.51
CA ALA A 378 -7.62 13.81 -19.72
C ALA A 378 -8.08 14.85 -20.76
N GLY A 379 -8.82 14.47 -21.80
CA GLY A 379 -9.42 15.38 -22.78
C GLY A 379 -10.46 16.31 -22.18
N VAL A 380 -11.26 15.82 -21.23
CA VAL A 380 -12.29 16.60 -20.52
C VAL A 380 -11.68 17.53 -19.45
N CYS A 381 -10.52 17.18 -18.90
CA CYS A 381 -9.85 18.00 -17.89
C CYS A 381 -9.42 19.37 -18.44
N PRO A 382 -9.65 20.47 -17.70
CA PRO A 382 -9.14 21.79 -18.07
C PRO A 382 -7.63 21.76 -18.24
N LEU A 383 -7.11 22.54 -19.19
CA LEU A 383 -5.69 22.52 -19.55
C LEU A 383 -4.77 22.84 -18.36
N ALA A 384 -5.17 23.83 -17.55
CA ALA A 384 -4.41 24.24 -16.36
C ALA A 384 -4.64 23.33 -15.14
N SER A 385 -5.41 22.23 -15.27
CA SER A 385 -5.69 21.36 -14.13
C SER A 385 -4.49 20.47 -13.78
N PRO A 386 -4.23 20.23 -12.48
CA PRO A 386 -3.21 19.27 -12.05
C PRO A 386 -3.48 17.87 -12.58
N SER A 387 -4.75 17.47 -12.72
CA SER A 387 -5.15 16.17 -13.32
C SER A 387 -4.70 16.05 -14.78
N LYS A 388 -4.82 17.11 -15.59
CA LYS A 388 -4.30 17.12 -16.97
C LYS A 388 -2.78 16.93 -16.99
N THR A 389 -2.07 17.63 -16.12
CA THR A 389 -0.60 17.52 -15.99
C THR A 389 -0.18 16.10 -15.60
N LEU A 390 -0.89 15.48 -14.65
CA LEU A 390 -0.65 14.09 -14.26
C LEU A 390 -0.92 13.11 -15.41
N ALA A 391 -2.00 13.30 -16.18
CA ALA A 391 -2.30 12.47 -17.34
C ALA A 391 -1.22 12.61 -18.43
N ILE A 392 -0.73 13.81 -18.70
CA ILE A 392 0.37 14.04 -19.65
C ILE A 392 1.64 13.32 -19.18
N ARG A 393 2.01 13.48 -17.90
CA ARG A 393 3.17 12.78 -17.32
C ARG A 393 3.02 11.26 -17.42
N PHE A 394 1.85 10.74 -17.07
CA PHE A 394 1.54 9.31 -17.17
C PHE A 394 1.69 8.78 -18.59
N LEU A 395 1.08 9.43 -19.58
CA LEU A 395 1.18 9.03 -20.99
C LEU A 395 2.61 9.14 -21.52
N THR A 396 3.35 10.17 -21.12
CA THR A 396 4.77 10.34 -21.46
C THR A 396 5.59 9.18 -20.91
N CYS A 397 5.35 8.77 -19.66
CA CYS A 397 6.03 7.62 -19.07
C CYS A 397 5.64 6.30 -19.75
N ILE A 398 4.41 6.13 -20.24
CA ILE A 398 4.01 4.93 -21.00
C ILE A 398 4.81 4.86 -22.30
N ILE A 399 4.88 5.99 -23.01
CA ILE A 399 5.63 6.10 -24.25
C ILE A 399 7.10 5.80 -23.97
N ASP A 400 7.73 6.51 -23.03
CA ASP A 400 9.14 6.32 -22.70
C ASP A 400 9.47 4.88 -22.28
N ALA A 401 8.60 4.24 -21.48
CA ALA A 401 8.75 2.84 -21.10
C ALA A 401 8.72 1.87 -22.29
N GLN A 402 8.02 2.20 -23.37
CA GLN A 402 7.99 1.38 -24.59
C GLN A 402 9.22 1.57 -25.46
N TRP A 403 9.76 2.79 -25.52
CA TRP A 403 10.94 3.09 -26.32
C TRP A 403 12.24 2.60 -25.66
N THR A 404 12.29 2.60 -24.33
CA THR A 404 13.51 2.29 -23.57
C THR A 404 13.65 0.83 -23.20
N ARG A 405 12.56 0.06 -23.09
CA ARG A 405 12.63 -1.31 -22.57
C ARG A 405 12.70 -2.34 -23.69
N VAL A 406 13.57 -3.33 -23.47
CA VAL A 406 13.48 -4.63 -24.15
C VAL A 406 12.05 -5.16 -23.93
N PRO A 407 11.36 -5.66 -24.97
CA PRO A 407 9.99 -6.14 -24.83
C PRO A 407 9.92 -7.23 -23.76
N GLU A 408 9.44 -6.87 -22.57
CA GLU A 408 9.13 -7.85 -21.53
C GLU A 408 7.92 -8.68 -22.00
N PRO A 409 7.89 -9.98 -21.72
CA PRO A 409 6.70 -10.79 -21.96
C PRO A 409 5.51 -10.19 -21.20
N GLY A 410 4.43 -9.87 -21.92
CA GLY A 410 3.26 -9.16 -21.38
C GLY A 410 3.32 -7.62 -21.48
N ALA A 411 4.38 -7.04 -22.07
CA ALA A 411 4.38 -5.62 -22.39
C ALA A 411 3.25 -5.30 -23.38
N LEU A 412 2.50 -4.25 -23.08
CA LEU A 412 1.45 -3.74 -23.95
C LEU A 412 2.07 -3.30 -25.28
N ASP A 413 1.78 -4.04 -26.35
CA ASP A 413 2.09 -3.65 -27.72
C ASP A 413 1.16 -2.48 -28.14
N VAL A 414 1.57 -1.29 -27.74
CA VAL A 414 0.98 -0.01 -28.17
C VAL A 414 1.33 0.34 -29.61
N GLY A 415 2.17 -0.47 -30.27
CA GLY A 415 2.26 -0.50 -31.73
C GLY A 415 0.95 -0.90 -32.40
N SER A 416 -0.07 -1.33 -31.63
CA SER A 416 -1.44 -1.43 -32.12
C SER A 416 -1.84 -0.10 -32.78
N THR A 417 -2.25 -0.19 -34.05
CA THR A 417 -2.56 0.98 -34.90
C THR A 417 -3.60 1.89 -34.27
N GLN A 418 -4.49 1.34 -33.42
CA GLN A 418 -5.54 2.10 -32.78
C GLN A 418 -5.04 2.96 -31.62
N LEU A 419 -4.18 2.44 -30.73
CA LEU A 419 -3.68 3.23 -29.60
C LEU A 419 -2.68 4.28 -30.06
N ALA A 420 -1.85 3.95 -31.06
CA ALA A 420 -1.00 4.92 -31.76
C ALA A 420 -1.83 6.04 -32.43
N ALA A 421 -2.95 5.71 -33.08
CA ALA A 421 -3.84 6.71 -33.68
C ALA A 421 -4.51 7.61 -32.63
N LEU A 422 -4.97 7.03 -31.51
CA LEU A 422 -5.57 7.82 -30.42
C LEU A 422 -4.54 8.73 -29.76
N THR A 423 -3.35 8.21 -29.45
CA THR A 423 -2.29 8.99 -28.80
C THR A 423 -1.80 10.11 -29.69
N SER A 424 -1.57 9.86 -30.98
CA SER A 424 -1.23 10.92 -31.94
C SER A 424 -2.35 11.97 -32.06
N ALA A 425 -3.62 11.56 -32.17
CA ALA A 425 -4.74 12.50 -32.20
C ALA A 425 -4.84 13.35 -30.93
N TRP A 426 -4.63 12.76 -29.76
CA TRP A 426 -4.68 13.46 -28.48
C TRP A 426 -3.48 14.41 -28.30
N VAL A 427 -2.28 14.01 -28.69
CA VAL A 427 -1.08 14.86 -28.67
C VAL A 427 -1.26 16.08 -29.57
N LEU A 428 -1.89 15.92 -30.74
CA LEU A 428 -2.20 17.04 -31.64
C LEU A 428 -3.24 18.02 -31.07
N GLN A 429 -4.05 17.59 -30.10
CA GLN A 429 -5.01 18.47 -29.40
C GLN A 429 -4.36 19.22 -28.22
N LEU A 430 -3.16 18.85 -27.79
CA LEU A 430 -2.46 19.61 -26.78
C LEU A 430 -2.03 20.97 -27.37
N PRO A 431 -2.15 22.06 -26.59
CA PRO A 431 -1.65 23.35 -27.03
C PRO A 431 -0.15 23.25 -27.26
N LYS A 432 0.32 23.89 -28.32
CA LYS A 432 1.73 24.04 -28.60
C LYS A 432 2.34 24.85 -27.44
N LEU A 433 3.10 24.16 -26.60
CA LEU A 433 3.89 24.77 -25.52
C LEU A 433 5.06 25.57 -26.10
#